data_AF-A0A8B8BK26-F1
#
_entry.id   AF-A0A8B8BK26-F1
#
_cell.length_a   1.000
_cell.length_b   1.000
_cell.length_c   1.000
_cell.angle_alpha   90.00
_cell.angle_beta   90.00
_cell.angle_gamma   90.00
#
_symmetry.space_group_name_H-M   'P 1'
#
loop_
_entity.id
_entity.type
_entity.pdbx_description
1 polymer ?
#
loop_
_entity_poly.entity_id
_entity_poly.type
_entity_poly.pdbx_seq_one_letter_code
_entity_poly.pdbx_strand_id
1 'polypeptide(L)'
;MTNFGNETWFGKSPEDVPLLSLDEFSDEVFASYTGPEDGLGFVFRDSSSNIIPSNTYIEAAGVKNWNMKDQRAYGICISLYEQHPVNGKMSGDPIADAFALCARKNNCILLIADGVNWGEKSRLAARCALYGAMKYINRKLFQEQQQPLNTQEALVLLRQAFDAAHATILDREGGLTTMCACMVCPVKNSQQFAVCCVNVGDSYCYIFSHRFGIRELTIGSHDITSERDIRDAGGAIGPVCGNNPELQNLTCSLSFCEPSEIVFLTTDGISDNFDPVVTKAALAKKINDANSNELSPCSENSGKPEMEPSERHLYAMKQMERVVYEFELVTEEQCSAQELCGAIVQHVLSLTDAKRKILENPQLYVRRKLTLKEKEKRDSDIVNQMAKAPGKLDHASIVAFEVGIMKRDEEEMENIPLIETVQELDSVSESDECPSSSLSMSPTRKKSSRPRKLFARIKNLSVNTNGHTSSSHVTSPKSAPLSPKKFSFKRSRSKTAEAMSPTSPEPVSPPEIPSPSSFSPSNPFPVPAPRRKHRQCSRESSV
;
A
#
# COMPACT_ATOMS: atom_id res chain seq x y z
N MET A 1 -35.58 0.23 10.15
CA MET A 1 -34.20 -0.29 10.02
C MET A 1 -33.30 0.73 10.66
N THR A 2 -32.46 0.31 11.60
CA THR A 2 -31.47 1.19 12.23
C THR A 2 -30.43 1.57 11.19
N ASN A 3 -30.23 2.86 10.94
CA ASN A 3 -29.20 3.37 10.04
C ASN A 3 -28.06 3.95 10.90
N PHE A 4 -26.89 3.34 10.83
CA PHE A 4 -25.68 3.83 11.47
C PHE A 4 -25.05 4.90 10.57
N GLY A 5 -24.67 6.03 11.17
CA GLY A 5 -24.04 7.13 10.43
C GLY A 5 -22.64 6.77 9.91
N ASN A 6 -21.98 7.75 9.28
CA ASN A 6 -20.61 7.63 8.77
C ASN A 6 -19.52 7.92 9.82
N GLU A 7 -19.89 7.88 11.10
CA GLU A 7 -18.98 8.13 12.22
C GLU A 7 -17.92 7.01 12.32
N THR A 8 -16.75 7.37 12.85
CA THR A 8 -15.65 6.47 13.13
C THR A 8 -15.39 6.49 14.63
N TRP A 9 -15.57 5.33 15.28
CA TRP A 9 -15.22 5.13 16.67
C TRP A 9 -13.87 4.45 16.75
N PHE A 10 -13.06 4.85 17.72
CA PHE A 10 -11.76 4.26 17.92
C PHE A 10 -11.32 4.34 19.39
N GLY A 11 -10.40 3.47 19.77
CA GLY A 11 -9.77 3.47 21.07
C GLY A 11 -8.65 2.46 21.17
N LYS A 12 -8.14 2.26 22.39
CA LYS A 12 -7.05 1.31 22.64
C LYS A 12 -7.56 -0.09 22.80
N SER A 13 -8.81 -0.30 23.20
CA SER A 13 -9.38 -1.62 23.40
C SER A 13 -10.74 -1.80 22.70
N PRO A 14 -11.19 -3.05 22.48
CA PRO A 14 -12.48 -3.31 21.87
C PRO A 14 -13.66 -2.68 22.61
N GLU A 15 -13.54 -2.47 23.92
CA GLU A 15 -14.59 -1.87 24.76
C GLU A 15 -14.78 -0.36 24.50
N ASP A 16 -13.80 0.29 23.87
CA ASP A 16 -13.86 1.72 23.54
C ASP A 16 -14.76 2.02 22.34
N VAL A 17 -15.19 0.99 21.59
CA VAL A 17 -16.09 1.15 20.43
C VAL A 17 -17.50 0.59 20.71
N PRO A 18 -18.54 1.06 19.99
CA PRO A 18 -19.90 0.57 20.15
C PRO A 18 -20.03 -0.95 20.01
N LEU A 19 -20.81 -1.55 20.92
CA LEU A 19 -21.22 -2.96 20.86
C LEU A 19 -22.48 -3.10 20.01
N LEU A 20 -22.37 -3.82 18.90
CA LEU A 20 -23.45 -4.08 17.95
C LEU A 20 -23.48 -5.54 17.54
N SER A 21 -24.67 -6.13 17.51
CA SER A 21 -24.85 -7.53 17.12
C SER A 21 -24.57 -7.75 15.64
N LEU A 22 -23.81 -8.79 15.33
CA LEU A 22 -23.49 -9.21 13.96
C LEU A 22 -24.40 -10.36 13.52
N ASP A 23 -24.57 -10.50 12.22
CA ASP A 23 -25.25 -11.64 11.60
C ASP A 23 -24.26 -12.80 11.36
N GLU A 24 -24.78 -13.98 11.00
CA GLU A 24 -23.95 -15.16 10.73
C GLU A 24 -23.05 -14.96 9.50
N PHE A 25 -21.80 -15.41 9.59
CA PHE A 25 -20.83 -15.29 8.51
C PHE A 25 -20.90 -16.51 7.60
N SER A 26 -21.09 -16.27 6.31
CA SER A 26 -20.99 -17.31 5.30
C SER A 26 -19.54 -17.78 5.14
N ASP A 27 -19.36 -19.09 4.99
CA ASP A 27 -18.09 -19.74 4.67
C ASP A 27 -17.79 -19.80 3.17
N GLU A 28 -18.71 -19.34 2.32
CA GLU A 28 -18.60 -19.40 0.86
C GLU A 28 -17.60 -18.35 0.34
N VAL A 29 -16.36 -18.78 0.04
CA VAL A 29 -15.32 -17.94 -0.59
C VAL A 29 -15.66 -17.72 -2.06
N PHE A 30 -15.67 -16.47 -2.49
CA PHE A 30 -15.72 -16.12 -3.92
C PHE A 30 -14.41 -15.48 -4.40
N ALA A 31 -13.64 -14.85 -3.52
CA ALA A 31 -12.32 -14.31 -3.84
C ALA A 31 -11.34 -14.53 -2.69
N SER A 32 -10.12 -14.90 -3.04
CA SER A 32 -9.01 -15.06 -2.11
C SER A 32 -7.72 -14.78 -2.84
N TYR A 33 -7.06 -13.69 -2.44
CA TYR A 33 -5.91 -13.16 -3.15
C TYR A 33 -4.86 -12.61 -2.19
N THR A 34 -3.60 -12.84 -2.51
CA THR A 34 -2.46 -12.37 -1.72
C THR A 34 -1.32 -11.98 -2.65
N GLY A 35 -0.48 -11.07 -2.19
CA GLY A 35 0.69 -10.63 -2.93
C GLY A 35 1.71 -9.94 -2.01
N PRO A 36 2.89 -9.58 -2.55
CA PRO A 36 3.33 -9.84 -3.92
C PRO A 36 3.65 -11.32 -4.16
N GLU A 37 3.64 -11.74 -5.43
CA GLU A 37 3.95 -13.11 -5.88
C GLU A 37 3.09 -14.16 -5.15
N ASP A 38 3.73 -15.13 -4.48
CA ASP A 38 3.06 -16.19 -3.74
C ASP A 38 2.38 -15.68 -2.46
N GLY A 39 2.67 -14.44 -2.03
CA GLY A 39 2.15 -13.83 -0.80
C GLY A 39 2.24 -14.79 0.39
N LEU A 40 1.09 -15.23 0.91
CA LEU A 40 0.98 -16.22 2.00
C LEU A 40 1.60 -17.59 1.68
N GLY A 41 1.72 -17.97 0.41
CA GLY A 41 2.28 -19.26 -0.04
C GLY A 41 3.78 -19.42 0.23
N PHE A 42 4.48 -18.37 0.69
CA PHE A 42 5.90 -18.45 1.05
C PHE A 42 6.19 -19.53 2.10
N VAL A 43 5.23 -19.87 2.97
CA VAL A 43 5.40 -20.88 4.03
C VAL A 43 5.66 -22.30 3.50
N PHE A 44 5.30 -22.56 2.24
CA PHE A 44 5.49 -23.86 1.59
C PHE A 44 6.84 -24.00 0.87
N ARG A 45 7.62 -22.91 0.80
CA ARG A 45 9.00 -22.96 0.30
C ARG A 45 9.88 -23.49 1.41
N ASP A 46 10.00 -24.82 1.49
CA ASP A 46 10.94 -25.44 2.41
C ASP A 46 12.38 -25.11 1.98
N SER A 47 13.26 -24.80 2.94
CA SER A 47 14.61 -24.27 2.70
C SER A 47 15.59 -25.25 2.03
N SER A 48 15.11 -26.42 1.60
CA SER A 48 15.95 -27.51 1.07
C SER A 48 15.41 -28.19 -0.20
N SER A 49 14.23 -27.82 -0.71
CA SER A 49 13.73 -28.36 -1.99
C SER A 49 12.90 -27.33 -2.76
N ASN A 50 13.43 -26.86 -3.89
CA ASN A 50 12.72 -26.03 -4.88
C ASN A 50 11.60 -26.81 -5.63
N ILE A 51 11.03 -27.85 -5.03
CA ILE A 51 10.03 -28.71 -5.65
C ILE A 51 8.78 -28.67 -4.79
N ILE A 52 7.84 -27.80 -5.15
CA ILE A 52 6.46 -27.91 -4.71
C ILE A 52 5.85 -29.05 -5.54
N PRO A 53 5.32 -30.13 -4.93
CA PRO A 53 4.65 -31.18 -5.68
C PRO A 53 3.51 -30.58 -6.50
N SER A 54 3.53 -30.80 -7.81
CA SER A 54 2.71 -30.11 -8.81
C SER A 54 1.20 -30.40 -8.74
N ASN A 55 0.69 -30.95 -7.63
CA ASN A 55 -0.72 -31.32 -7.47
C ASN A 55 -1.24 -31.24 -6.01
N THR A 56 -0.54 -30.55 -5.10
CA THR A 56 -1.04 -30.36 -3.74
C THR A 56 -1.60 -28.95 -3.59
N TYR A 57 -2.92 -28.81 -3.66
CA TYR A 57 -3.63 -27.62 -3.19
C TYR A 57 -3.47 -27.55 -1.66
N ILE A 58 -2.34 -27.02 -1.18
CA ILE A 58 -2.10 -26.92 0.25
C ILE A 58 -2.95 -25.77 0.79
N GLU A 59 -3.84 -26.10 1.72
CA GLU A 59 -4.62 -25.11 2.46
C GLU A 59 -3.66 -24.20 3.24
N ALA A 60 -3.50 -22.97 2.74
CA ALA A 60 -2.75 -21.93 3.43
C ALA A 60 -3.75 -21.08 4.20
N ALA A 61 -3.50 -20.86 5.49
CA ALA A 61 -4.29 -19.93 6.29
C ALA A 61 -5.82 -20.12 6.19
N GLY A 62 -6.31 -21.36 6.06
CA GLY A 62 -7.74 -21.68 6.01
C GLY A 62 -8.41 -21.61 4.63
N VAL A 63 -7.64 -21.40 3.55
CA VAL A 63 -8.16 -21.29 2.18
C VAL A 63 -7.33 -22.13 1.21
N LYS A 64 -8.00 -22.82 0.27
CA LYS A 64 -7.40 -23.77 -0.67
C LYS A 64 -6.66 -23.11 -1.84
N ASN A 65 -7.12 -21.95 -2.31
CA ASN A 65 -6.56 -21.26 -3.46
C ASN A 65 -6.45 -19.76 -3.18
N TRP A 66 -5.23 -19.22 -3.14
CA TRP A 66 -4.95 -17.81 -2.88
C TRP A 66 -4.73 -16.96 -4.14
N ASN A 67 -5.16 -17.47 -5.29
CA ASN A 67 -5.13 -16.77 -6.58
C ASN A 67 -6.52 -16.74 -7.24
N MET A 68 -7.58 -16.64 -6.42
CA MET A 68 -8.96 -16.43 -6.86
C MET A 68 -9.25 -14.93 -6.88
N LYS A 69 -9.04 -14.30 -8.04
CA LYS A 69 -9.21 -12.85 -8.23
C LYS A 69 -10.66 -12.54 -8.65
N ASP A 70 -11.22 -11.47 -8.11
CA ASP A 70 -12.52 -10.91 -8.49
C ASP A 70 -12.38 -9.38 -8.56
N GLN A 71 -13.12 -8.71 -9.46
CA GLN A 71 -13.03 -7.25 -9.60
C GLN A 71 -13.49 -6.52 -8.33
N ARG A 72 -14.36 -7.15 -7.54
CA ARG A 72 -14.93 -6.65 -6.29
C ARG A 72 -14.01 -6.87 -5.10
N ALA A 73 -12.94 -7.65 -5.24
CA ALA A 73 -12.00 -7.96 -4.16
C ALA A 73 -10.58 -8.16 -4.74
N TYR A 74 -9.74 -7.13 -4.61
CA TYR A 74 -8.45 -7.09 -5.31
C TYR A 74 -7.33 -6.43 -4.49
N GLY A 75 -6.08 -6.72 -4.85
CA GLY A 75 -4.91 -6.09 -4.24
C GLY A 75 -3.70 -6.02 -5.16
N ILE A 76 -2.81 -5.05 -4.91
CA ILE A 76 -1.60 -4.80 -5.70
C ILE A 76 -0.47 -4.42 -4.74
N CYS A 77 0.71 -5.00 -4.94
CA CYS A 77 1.98 -4.53 -4.38
C CYS A 77 2.92 -4.18 -5.52
N ILE A 78 3.56 -3.02 -5.48
CA ILE A 78 4.59 -2.60 -6.43
C ILE A 78 5.75 -1.92 -5.71
N SER A 79 6.88 -1.78 -6.41
CA SER A 79 7.97 -0.90 -5.99
C SER A 79 7.86 0.44 -6.73
N LEU A 80 7.87 1.55 -5.99
CA LEU A 80 8.02 2.89 -6.55
C LEU A 80 9.49 3.28 -6.71
N TYR A 81 10.42 2.51 -6.17
CA TYR A 81 11.85 2.74 -6.34
C TYR A 81 12.28 2.65 -7.80
N GLU A 82 13.45 3.19 -8.09
CA GLU A 82 14.06 3.19 -9.41
C GLU A 82 14.60 1.81 -9.83
N GLN A 83 14.69 1.62 -11.14
CA GLN A 83 15.45 0.52 -11.71
C GLN A 83 16.87 0.96 -12.06
N HIS A 84 17.88 0.29 -11.51
CA HIS A 84 19.26 0.60 -11.84
C HIS A 84 19.52 0.42 -13.36
N PRO A 85 19.92 1.46 -14.11
CA PRO A 85 19.86 1.48 -15.57
C PRO A 85 20.85 0.53 -16.25
N VAL A 86 21.92 0.13 -15.56
CA VAL A 86 22.94 -0.78 -16.11
C VAL A 86 22.65 -2.26 -15.87
N ASN A 87 22.19 -2.64 -14.67
CA ASN A 87 22.04 -4.06 -14.29
C ASN A 87 20.57 -4.49 -14.14
N GLY A 88 19.62 -3.57 -14.26
CA GLY A 88 18.18 -3.84 -14.20
C GLY A 88 17.65 -4.19 -12.81
N LYS A 89 18.47 -4.13 -11.75
CA LYS A 89 18.01 -4.40 -10.38
C LYS A 89 17.16 -3.24 -9.88
N MET A 90 16.05 -3.53 -9.23
CA MET A 90 15.27 -2.51 -8.54
C MET A 90 15.94 -2.17 -7.21
N SER A 91 15.96 -0.89 -6.86
CA SER A 91 16.26 -0.49 -5.48
C SER A 91 15.13 -0.92 -4.55
N GLY A 92 15.45 -1.16 -3.28
CA GLY A 92 14.48 -1.68 -2.30
C GLY A 92 14.19 -3.18 -2.39
N ASP A 93 14.64 -3.88 -3.44
CA ASP A 93 14.34 -5.31 -3.61
C ASP A 93 14.82 -6.19 -2.44
N PRO A 94 14.04 -7.23 -2.07
CA PRO A 94 12.70 -7.54 -2.57
C PRO A 94 11.62 -6.65 -1.92
N ILE A 95 10.44 -6.56 -2.56
CA ILE A 95 9.27 -5.87 -2.01
C ILE A 95 8.99 -6.36 -0.59
N ALA A 96 9.04 -5.44 0.36
CA ALA A 96 8.89 -5.69 1.80
C ALA A 96 7.42 -5.68 2.24
N ASP A 97 6.54 -5.03 1.49
CA ASP A 97 5.10 -5.05 1.71
C ASP A 97 4.49 -6.41 1.37
N ALA A 98 3.32 -6.67 1.97
CA ALA A 98 2.42 -7.73 1.55
C ALA A 98 0.95 -7.36 1.79
N PHE A 99 0.04 -8.04 1.09
CA PHE A 99 -1.40 -8.03 1.40
C PHE A 99 -1.98 -9.46 1.37
N ALA A 100 -3.11 -9.64 2.05
CA ALA A 100 -3.93 -10.84 1.97
C ALA A 100 -5.40 -10.48 2.10
N LEU A 101 -6.23 -11.10 1.25
CA LEU A 101 -7.65 -10.82 1.11
C LEU A 101 -8.41 -12.15 1.03
N CYS A 102 -9.43 -12.31 1.86
CA CYS A 102 -10.37 -13.43 1.78
C CYS A 102 -11.79 -12.88 1.85
N ALA A 103 -12.44 -12.79 0.69
CA ALA A 103 -13.81 -12.31 0.56
C ALA A 103 -14.78 -13.49 0.40
N ARG A 104 -15.81 -13.47 1.22
CA ARG A 104 -16.88 -14.46 1.28
C ARG A 104 -18.21 -13.81 0.95
N LYS A 105 -19.25 -14.63 0.81
CA LYS A 105 -20.59 -14.18 0.39
C LYS A 105 -21.11 -12.92 1.11
N ASN A 106 -20.86 -12.78 2.41
CA ASN A 106 -21.38 -11.66 3.20
C ASN A 106 -20.36 -11.09 4.20
N ASN A 107 -19.08 -11.46 4.09
CA ASN A 107 -18.03 -10.99 4.99
C ASN A 107 -16.69 -10.98 4.26
N CYS A 108 -15.74 -10.20 4.76
CA CYS A 108 -14.41 -10.11 4.16
C CYS A 108 -13.35 -9.89 5.24
N ILE A 109 -12.18 -10.52 5.04
CA ILE A 109 -10.97 -10.26 5.83
C ILE A 109 -9.94 -9.62 4.88
N LEU A 110 -9.52 -8.40 5.20
CA LEU A 110 -8.46 -7.70 4.49
C LEU A 110 -7.29 -7.43 5.43
N LEU A 111 -6.09 -7.81 5.03
CA LEU A 111 -4.88 -7.56 5.79
C LEU A 111 -3.81 -6.92 4.88
N ILE A 112 -3.08 -5.95 5.43
CA ILE A 112 -1.90 -5.36 4.78
C ILE A 112 -0.79 -5.18 5.80
N ALA A 113 0.45 -5.33 5.36
CA ALA A 113 1.63 -5.19 6.20
C ALA A 113 2.77 -4.55 5.39
N ASP A 114 3.48 -3.61 6.02
CA ASP A 114 4.67 -2.96 5.50
C ASP A 114 5.88 -3.36 6.36
N GLY A 115 6.82 -4.07 5.75
CA GLY A 115 8.05 -4.47 6.41
C GLY A 115 8.96 -3.27 6.64
N VAL A 116 9.20 -2.90 7.90
CA VAL A 116 10.01 -1.73 8.27
C VAL A 116 11.40 -1.78 7.63
N ASN A 117 11.81 -0.69 6.98
CA ASN A 117 12.94 -0.59 6.06
C ASN A 117 12.71 -1.36 4.75
N TRP A 118 13.65 -2.21 4.34
CA TRP A 118 13.51 -3.06 3.16
C TRP A 118 14.43 -4.27 3.28
N GLY A 119 14.29 -5.21 2.34
CA GLY A 119 15.11 -6.39 2.28
C GLY A 119 14.39 -7.65 2.79
N GLU A 120 15.14 -8.75 2.82
CA GLU A 120 14.57 -10.08 3.04
C GLU A 120 13.92 -10.25 4.42
N LYS A 121 14.52 -9.69 5.48
CA LYS A 121 13.94 -9.77 6.83
C LYS A 121 12.63 -9.01 6.96
N SER A 122 12.55 -7.81 6.38
CA SER A 122 11.34 -6.98 6.38
C SER A 122 10.23 -7.65 5.56
N ARG A 123 10.56 -8.15 4.37
CA ARG A 123 9.64 -8.95 3.54
C ARG A 123 9.12 -10.18 4.29
N LEU A 124 10.02 -10.91 4.95
CA LEU A 124 9.64 -12.12 5.70
C LEU A 124 8.71 -11.77 6.86
N ALA A 125 8.98 -10.67 7.58
CA ALA A 125 8.14 -10.20 8.67
C ALA A 125 6.71 -9.90 8.20
N ALA A 126 6.56 -9.11 7.14
CA ALA A 126 5.25 -8.78 6.58
C ALA A 126 4.47 -10.04 6.16
N ARG A 127 5.10 -10.94 5.40
CA ARG A 127 4.45 -12.19 4.97
C ARG A 127 4.10 -13.12 6.15
N CYS A 128 4.98 -13.24 7.14
CA CYS A 128 4.72 -13.99 8.38
C CYS A 128 3.54 -13.41 9.16
N ALA A 129 3.49 -12.09 9.30
CA ALA A 129 2.41 -11.40 10.00
C ALA A 129 1.05 -11.74 9.36
N LEU A 130 0.95 -11.55 8.05
CA LEU A 130 -0.29 -11.80 7.32
C LEU A 130 -0.69 -13.28 7.37
N TYR A 131 0.27 -14.20 7.24
CA TYR A 131 -0.01 -15.63 7.34
C TYR A 131 -0.52 -16.01 8.73
N GLY A 132 0.18 -15.58 9.79
CA GLY A 132 -0.17 -15.87 11.17
C GLY A 132 -1.57 -15.35 11.54
N ALA A 133 -1.84 -14.09 11.19
CA ALA A 133 -3.14 -13.46 11.43
C ALA A 133 -4.26 -14.14 10.63
N MET A 134 -4.10 -14.28 9.31
CA MET A 134 -5.12 -14.88 8.45
C MET A 134 -5.44 -16.32 8.86
N LYS A 135 -4.41 -17.11 9.19
CA LYS A 135 -4.56 -18.49 9.67
C LYS A 135 -5.34 -18.54 10.98
N TYR A 136 -5.00 -17.66 11.92
CA TYR A 136 -5.69 -17.59 13.21
C TYR A 136 -7.16 -17.24 13.04
N ILE A 137 -7.47 -16.20 12.25
CA ILE A 137 -8.83 -15.73 12.00
C ILE A 137 -9.66 -16.82 11.33
N ASN A 138 -9.20 -17.38 10.20
CA ASN A 138 -9.97 -18.40 9.47
C ASN A 138 -10.19 -19.67 10.29
N ARG A 139 -9.18 -20.11 11.07
CA ARG A 139 -9.34 -21.25 11.98
C ARG A 139 -10.45 -20.98 12.98
N LYS A 140 -10.42 -19.82 13.66
CA LYS A 140 -11.41 -19.46 14.67
C LYS A 140 -12.82 -19.37 14.10
N LEU A 141 -12.98 -18.66 12.98
CA LEU A 141 -14.28 -18.42 12.38
C LEU A 141 -14.91 -19.70 11.78
N PHE A 142 -14.14 -20.48 11.02
CA PHE A 142 -14.72 -21.49 10.13
C PHE A 142 -14.32 -22.94 10.45
N GLN A 143 -13.18 -23.16 11.12
CA GLN A 143 -12.78 -24.52 11.55
C GLN A 143 -13.28 -24.83 12.96
N GLU A 144 -13.14 -23.89 13.88
CA GLU A 144 -13.60 -24.00 15.28
C GLU A 144 -15.03 -23.48 15.49
N GLN A 145 -15.64 -22.88 14.46
CA GLN A 145 -17.02 -22.32 14.49
C GLN A 145 -17.24 -21.28 15.60
N GLN A 146 -16.21 -20.48 15.90
CA GLN A 146 -16.22 -19.40 16.90
C GLN A 146 -16.39 -18.04 16.21
N GLN A 147 -17.53 -17.84 15.54
CA GLN A 147 -17.85 -16.56 14.91
C GLN A 147 -18.20 -15.50 15.97
N PRO A 148 -17.75 -14.24 15.80
CA PRO A 148 -18.07 -13.17 16.74
C PRO A 148 -19.56 -12.82 16.66
N LEU A 149 -20.21 -12.70 17.81
CA LEU A 149 -21.62 -12.34 17.92
C LEU A 149 -21.85 -10.83 17.87
N ASN A 150 -20.80 -10.04 18.08
CA ASN A 150 -20.84 -8.58 18.10
C ASN A 150 -19.51 -7.95 17.65
N THR A 151 -19.53 -6.65 17.39
CA THR A 151 -18.39 -5.84 16.95
C THR A 151 -17.18 -5.89 17.90
N GLN A 152 -17.39 -5.95 19.22
CA GLN A 152 -16.30 -6.01 20.19
C GLN A 152 -15.60 -7.37 20.15
N GLU A 153 -16.36 -8.47 20.03
CA GLU A 153 -15.80 -9.82 19.83
C GLU A 153 -15.00 -9.93 18.52
N ALA A 154 -15.48 -9.28 17.44
CA ALA A 154 -14.73 -9.22 16.18
C ALA A 154 -13.38 -8.49 16.35
N LEU A 155 -13.34 -7.40 17.12
CA LEU A 155 -12.10 -6.69 17.45
C LEU A 155 -11.20 -7.48 18.40
N VAL A 156 -11.75 -8.24 19.35
CA VAL A 156 -10.97 -9.17 20.19
C VAL A 156 -10.31 -10.24 19.32
N LEU A 157 -11.04 -10.81 18.36
CA LEU A 157 -10.50 -11.78 17.42
C LEU A 157 -9.36 -11.19 16.58
N LEU A 158 -9.53 -9.97 16.06
CA LEU A 158 -8.48 -9.26 15.33
C LEU A 158 -7.26 -8.97 16.21
N ARG A 159 -7.45 -8.53 17.47
CA ARG A 159 -6.35 -8.32 18.43
C ARG A 159 -5.53 -9.59 18.66
N GLN A 160 -6.20 -10.71 18.89
CA GLN A 160 -5.53 -12.01 19.06
C GLN A 160 -4.81 -12.47 17.77
N ALA A 161 -5.28 -12.04 16.60
CA ALA A 161 -4.59 -12.28 15.35
C ALA A 161 -3.23 -11.55 15.27
N PHE A 162 -3.06 -10.40 15.93
CA PHE A 162 -1.75 -9.73 16.06
C PHE A 162 -0.78 -10.54 16.92
N ASP A 163 -1.25 -11.21 17.98
CA ASP A 163 -0.41 -12.11 18.79
C ASP A 163 0.07 -13.30 17.94
N ALA A 164 -0.82 -13.89 17.14
CA ALA A 164 -0.48 -14.98 16.22
C ALA A 164 0.48 -14.52 15.10
N ALA A 165 0.27 -13.32 14.56
CA ALA A 165 1.16 -12.69 13.59
C ALA A 165 2.57 -12.52 14.19
N HIS A 166 2.66 -11.91 15.38
CA HIS A 166 3.91 -11.67 16.07
C HIS A 166 4.66 -12.97 16.38
N ALA A 167 3.98 -14.00 16.91
CA ALA A 167 4.57 -15.31 17.14
C ALA A 167 5.14 -15.91 15.85
N THR A 168 4.41 -15.78 14.73
CA THR A 168 4.86 -16.31 13.43
C THR A 168 6.09 -15.58 12.88
N ILE A 169 6.22 -14.27 13.14
CA ILE A 169 7.43 -13.51 12.80
C ILE A 169 8.62 -14.06 13.59
N LEU A 170 8.47 -14.25 14.91
CA LEU A 170 9.54 -14.75 15.78
C LEU A 170 9.97 -16.17 15.38
N ASP A 171 9.01 -17.07 15.15
CA ASP A 171 9.26 -18.46 14.76
C ASP A 171 10.05 -18.60 13.44
N ARG A 172 9.94 -17.60 12.56
CA ARG A 172 10.64 -17.56 11.27
C ARG A 172 11.81 -16.58 11.25
N GLU A 173 12.19 -16.03 12.40
CA GLU A 173 13.29 -15.07 12.54
C GLU A 173 13.15 -13.84 11.61
N GLY A 174 11.91 -13.40 11.38
CA GLY A 174 11.59 -12.21 10.60
C GLY A 174 12.06 -10.91 11.26
N GLY A 175 12.12 -9.85 10.46
CA GLY A 175 12.36 -8.48 10.93
C GLY A 175 11.11 -7.85 11.57
N LEU A 176 10.93 -6.55 11.34
CA LEU A 176 9.81 -5.78 11.86
C LEU A 176 8.83 -5.46 10.74
N THR A 177 7.54 -5.35 11.06
CA THR A 177 6.51 -4.94 10.11
C THR A 177 5.39 -4.18 10.82
N THR A 178 4.77 -3.25 10.11
CA THR A 178 3.44 -2.76 10.47
C THR A 178 2.41 -3.86 10.19
N MET A 179 1.19 -3.71 10.71
CA MET A 179 0.06 -4.51 10.25
C MET A 179 -1.24 -3.76 10.46
N CYS A 180 -2.07 -3.72 9.43
CA CYS A 180 -3.44 -3.24 9.50
C CYS A 180 -4.39 -4.37 9.07
N ALA A 181 -5.30 -4.74 9.96
CA ALA A 181 -6.19 -5.88 9.80
C ALA A 181 -7.64 -5.43 9.91
N CYS A 182 -8.42 -5.70 8.88
CA CYS A 182 -9.81 -5.30 8.77
C CYS A 182 -10.73 -6.52 8.56
N MET A 183 -11.88 -6.52 9.23
CA MET A 183 -12.97 -7.46 9.03
C MET A 183 -14.26 -6.69 8.70
N VAL A 184 -14.88 -7.03 7.58
CA VAL A 184 -16.19 -6.50 7.18
C VAL A 184 -17.25 -7.53 7.55
N CYS A 185 -18.16 -7.13 8.44
CA CYS A 185 -19.12 -8.03 9.09
C CYS A 185 -20.56 -7.58 8.81
N PRO A 186 -21.49 -8.48 8.47
CA PRO A 186 -22.91 -8.14 8.31
C PRO A 186 -23.51 -7.76 9.67
N VAL A 187 -24.28 -6.66 9.72
CA VAL A 187 -24.93 -6.22 10.97
C VAL A 187 -26.32 -6.86 11.08
N LYS A 188 -26.61 -7.43 12.25
CA LYS A 188 -27.88 -8.13 12.49
C LYS A 188 -29.07 -7.18 12.32
N ASN A 189 -30.09 -7.62 11.59
CA ASN A 189 -31.30 -6.83 11.29
C ASN A 189 -31.04 -5.50 10.56
N SER A 190 -29.94 -5.39 9.81
CA SER A 190 -29.58 -4.23 8.99
C SER A 190 -29.10 -4.67 7.60
N GLN A 191 -29.08 -3.73 6.66
CA GLN A 191 -28.42 -3.89 5.34
C GLN A 191 -26.98 -3.36 5.36
N GLN A 192 -26.56 -2.74 6.46
CA GLN A 192 -25.22 -2.20 6.63
C GLN A 192 -24.25 -3.26 7.12
N PHE A 193 -22.96 -2.97 6.91
CA PHE A 193 -21.86 -3.78 7.37
C PHE A 193 -21.03 -2.98 8.37
N ALA A 194 -20.59 -3.65 9.44
CA ALA A 194 -19.61 -3.14 10.37
C ALA A 194 -18.22 -3.38 9.80
N VAL A 195 -17.36 -2.36 9.84
CA VAL A 195 -15.96 -2.44 9.44
C VAL A 195 -15.12 -2.35 10.71
N CYS A 196 -14.72 -3.51 11.23
CA CYS A 196 -13.86 -3.63 12.41
C CYS A 196 -12.39 -3.63 11.97
N CYS A 197 -11.56 -2.78 12.56
CA CYS A 197 -10.15 -2.67 12.20
C CYS A 197 -9.25 -2.65 13.44
N VAL A 198 -8.13 -3.37 13.40
CA VAL A 198 -7.03 -3.24 14.36
C VAL A 198 -5.78 -2.87 13.58
N ASN A 199 -5.08 -1.83 14.03
CA ASN A 199 -3.91 -1.30 13.35
C ASN A 199 -2.73 -1.12 14.31
N VAL A 200 -1.52 -1.41 13.82
CA VAL A 200 -0.22 -1.04 14.41
C VAL A 200 0.66 -0.53 13.28
N GLY A 201 1.21 0.67 13.47
CA GLY A 201 2.00 1.35 12.45
C GLY A 201 1.18 2.34 11.62
N ASP A 202 1.70 2.70 10.46
CA ASP A 202 1.21 3.76 9.56
C ASP A 202 0.64 3.23 8.23
N SER A 203 0.24 1.96 8.22
CA SER A 203 -0.61 1.40 7.16
C SER A 203 -2.08 1.63 7.52
N TYR A 204 -2.78 2.37 6.66
CA TYR A 204 -4.10 2.93 7.01
C TYR A 204 -5.25 2.22 6.31
N CYS A 205 -6.43 2.30 6.91
CA CYS A 205 -7.68 1.77 6.37
C CYS A 205 -8.64 2.91 6.05
N TYR A 206 -9.32 2.82 4.91
CA TYR A 206 -10.21 3.83 4.38
C TYR A 206 -11.53 3.22 3.93
N ILE A 207 -12.57 4.06 3.88
CA ILE A 207 -13.86 3.72 3.28
C ILE A 207 -14.18 4.78 2.23
N PHE A 208 -14.39 4.35 1.00
CA PHE A 208 -14.89 5.16 -0.10
C PHE A 208 -16.40 5.00 -0.25
N SER A 209 -17.10 6.13 -0.21
CA SER A 209 -18.53 6.24 -0.44
C SER A 209 -18.78 7.29 -1.52
N HIS A 210 -19.57 6.96 -2.55
CA HIS A 210 -20.00 7.98 -3.53
C HIS A 210 -20.82 9.11 -2.89
N ARG A 211 -21.41 8.89 -1.71
CA ARG A 211 -22.19 9.92 -1.00
C ARG A 211 -21.34 10.78 -0.07
N PHE A 212 -20.36 10.19 0.60
CA PHE A 212 -19.59 10.87 1.66
C PHE A 212 -18.13 11.13 1.29
N GLY A 213 -17.66 10.64 0.15
CA GLY A 213 -16.26 10.67 -0.24
C GLY A 213 -15.42 9.62 0.51
N ILE A 214 -14.11 9.84 0.55
CA ILE A 214 -13.17 8.98 1.28
C ILE A 214 -13.01 9.48 2.71
N ARG A 215 -13.07 8.54 3.67
CA ARG A 215 -12.75 8.77 5.08
C ARG A 215 -11.78 7.72 5.60
N GLU A 216 -10.94 8.11 6.55
CA GLU A 216 -10.01 7.21 7.22
C GLU A 216 -10.65 6.55 8.46
N LEU A 217 -10.58 5.22 8.52
CA LEU A 217 -11.02 4.40 9.65
C LEU A 217 -9.96 4.35 10.77
N THR A 218 -8.68 4.43 10.41
CA THR A 218 -7.53 4.36 11.31
C THR A 218 -7.10 5.71 11.88
N ILE A 219 -7.97 6.72 11.87
CA ILE A 219 -7.66 8.08 12.36
C ILE A 219 -7.18 8.12 13.82
N GLY A 220 -7.53 7.12 14.63
CA GLY A 220 -7.06 6.98 16.01
C GLY A 220 -5.60 6.48 16.15
N SER A 221 -4.98 6.02 15.07
CA SER A 221 -3.60 5.48 15.06
C SER A 221 -2.53 6.55 14.94
N HIS A 222 -2.89 7.80 14.68
CA HIS A 222 -1.95 8.92 14.60
C HIS A 222 -2.64 10.23 14.99
N ASP A 223 -1.86 11.21 15.42
CA ASP A 223 -2.37 12.54 15.74
C ASP A 223 -2.38 13.41 14.48
N ILE A 224 -3.57 13.54 13.86
CA ILE A 224 -3.76 14.37 12.67
C ILE A 224 -3.55 15.87 12.91
N THR A 225 -3.40 16.31 14.17
CA THR A 225 -3.11 17.71 14.50
C THR A 225 -1.64 18.00 14.69
N SER A 226 -0.80 16.95 14.72
CA SER A 226 0.64 17.04 14.94
C SER A 226 1.42 16.71 13.67
N GLU A 227 2.62 17.27 13.56
CA GLU A 227 3.56 16.90 12.49
C GLU A 227 4.01 15.44 12.64
N ARG A 228 3.82 14.64 11.59
CA ARG A 228 4.28 13.24 11.51
C ARG A 228 5.68 13.18 10.92
N ASP A 229 6.59 12.44 11.57
CA ASP A 229 7.83 12.00 10.93
C ASP A 229 7.51 10.83 9.99
N ILE A 230 7.59 11.06 8.68
CA ILE A 230 7.29 10.07 7.63
C ILE A 230 8.26 8.87 7.59
N ARG A 231 9.27 8.86 8.47
CA ARG A 231 10.22 7.74 8.64
C ARG A 231 9.89 6.88 9.86
N ASP A 232 8.96 7.34 10.70
CA ASP A 232 8.54 6.66 11.90
C ASP A 232 7.13 6.13 11.71
N ALA A 233 6.99 4.80 11.73
CA ALA A 233 5.70 4.14 11.64
C ALA A 233 4.86 4.31 12.92
N GLY A 234 5.46 4.72 14.03
CA GLY A 234 4.83 4.87 15.35
C GLY A 234 4.56 3.56 16.09
N GLY A 235 4.67 2.42 15.42
CA GLY A 235 4.54 1.08 16.01
C GLY A 235 4.86 -0.02 15.01
N ALA A 236 5.31 -1.16 15.51
CA ALA A 236 5.63 -2.33 14.70
C ALA A 236 5.50 -3.63 15.50
N ILE A 237 5.11 -4.71 14.83
CA ILE A 237 5.17 -6.07 15.36
C ILE A 237 6.45 -6.78 14.88
N GLY A 238 6.97 -7.66 15.73
CA GLY A 238 8.24 -8.35 15.53
C GLY A 238 9.20 -8.05 16.69
N PRO A 239 10.47 -8.46 16.59
CA PRO A 239 11.46 -8.30 17.66
C PRO A 239 12.00 -6.86 17.76
N VAL A 240 11.15 -5.89 18.13
CA VAL A 240 11.54 -4.47 18.23
C VAL A 240 12.50 -4.27 19.41
N CYS A 241 12.11 -4.75 20.60
CA CYS A 241 12.94 -4.71 21.81
C CYS A 241 13.07 -6.11 22.40
N GLY A 242 14.12 -6.82 21.99
CA GLY A 242 14.24 -8.26 22.21
C GLY A 242 13.14 -8.98 21.42
N ASN A 243 12.31 -9.77 22.08
CA ASN A 243 11.16 -10.42 21.44
C ASN A 243 9.87 -9.60 21.54
N ASN A 244 9.89 -8.40 22.12
CA ASN A 244 8.66 -7.62 22.33
C ASN A 244 8.36 -6.71 21.12
N PRO A 245 7.08 -6.58 20.74
CA PRO A 245 6.63 -5.61 19.74
C PRO A 245 6.53 -4.20 20.34
N GLU A 246 6.38 -3.21 19.46
CA GLU A 246 6.07 -1.83 19.81
C GLU A 246 4.64 -1.49 19.41
N LEU A 247 3.77 -1.36 20.41
CA LEU A 247 2.32 -1.24 20.21
C LEU A 247 1.79 0.15 20.63
N GLN A 248 2.65 1.19 20.59
CA GLN A 248 2.33 2.49 21.15
C GLN A 248 1.11 3.13 20.48
N ASN A 249 1.00 3.00 19.16
CA ASN A 249 -0.12 3.49 18.36
C ASN A 249 -1.17 2.43 18.04
N LEU A 250 -1.16 1.29 18.74
CA LEU A 250 -2.14 0.25 18.50
C LEU A 250 -3.55 0.79 18.74
N THR A 251 -4.40 0.67 17.72
CA THR A 251 -5.77 1.18 17.74
C THR A 251 -6.77 0.12 17.33
N CYS A 252 -7.92 0.09 17.99
CA CYS A 252 -9.13 -0.60 17.54
C CYS A 252 -10.09 0.45 16.98
N SER A 253 -10.60 0.25 15.77
CA SER A 253 -11.51 1.16 15.09
C SER A 253 -12.76 0.44 14.58
N LEU A 254 -13.87 1.18 14.52
CA LEU A 254 -15.15 0.74 13.99
C LEU A 254 -15.77 1.86 13.15
N SER A 255 -16.31 1.52 11.99
CA SER A 255 -17.26 2.35 11.25
C SER A 255 -18.27 1.45 10.54
N PHE A 256 -19.24 2.05 9.86
CA PHE A 256 -20.26 1.33 9.10
C PHE A 256 -20.19 1.72 7.64
N CYS A 257 -20.52 0.76 6.78
CA CYS A 257 -20.61 0.98 5.34
C CYS A 257 -21.90 0.36 4.78
N GLU A 258 -22.32 0.89 3.65
CA GLU A 258 -23.45 0.37 2.87
C GLU A 258 -22.96 -0.52 1.73
N PRO A 259 -23.85 -1.37 1.16
CA PRO A 259 -23.54 -2.09 -0.06
C PRO A 259 -23.03 -1.15 -1.18
N SER A 260 -22.09 -1.63 -1.98
CA SER A 260 -21.36 -0.92 -3.04
C SER A 260 -20.36 0.15 -2.57
N GLU A 261 -20.22 0.40 -1.27
CA GLU A 261 -19.07 1.16 -0.75
C GLU A 261 -17.81 0.30 -0.76
N ILE A 262 -16.63 0.93 -0.85
CA ILE A 262 -15.34 0.20 -0.94
C ILE A 262 -14.54 0.42 0.33
N VAL A 263 -14.17 -0.67 1.00
CA VAL A 263 -13.17 -0.67 2.08
C VAL A 263 -11.82 -0.99 1.46
N PHE A 264 -10.81 -0.16 1.74
CA PHE A 264 -9.46 -0.41 1.23
C PHE A 264 -8.39 -0.05 2.25
N LEU A 265 -7.26 -0.75 2.19
CA LEU A 265 -6.09 -0.53 3.05
C LEU A 265 -4.88 -0.18 2.20
N THR A 266 -4.00 0.64 2.72
CA THR A 266 -2.79 1.09 2.02
C THR A 266 -1.57 1.12 2.91
N THR A 267 -0.39 0.83 2.35
CA THR A 267 0.90 1.15 3.00
C THR A 267 1.27 2.61 2.80
N ASP A 268 2.32 3.07 3.48
CA ASP A 268 2.76 4.47 3.46
C ASP A 268 3.25 4.91 2.07
N GLY A 269 3.77 3.98 1.26
CA GLY A 269 4.15 4.24 -0.13
C GLY A 269 2.97 4.65 -1.02
N ILE A 270 1.74 4.38 -0.59
CA ILE A 270 0.55 4.99 -1.17
C ILE A 270 0.16 6.25 -0.41
N SER A 271 -0.12 6.16 0.90
CA SER A 271 -0.78 7.25 1.64
C SER A 271 0.07 8.52 1.73
N ASP A 272 1.39 8.41 1.91
CA ASP A 272 2.30 9.57 1.92
C ASP A 272 2.32 10.29 0.58
N ASN A 273 2.11 9.58 -0.53
CA ASN A 273 2.07 10.16 -1.87
C ASN A 273 0.77 10.97 -2.15
N PHE A 274 -0.16 11.06 -1.20
CA PHE A 274 -1.30 11.97 -1.25
C PHE A 274 -1.13 13.20 -0.33
N ASP A 275 -0.09 13.24 0.51
CA ASP A 275 0.20 14.41 1.35
C ASP A 275 0.66 15.60 0.47
N PRO A 276 0.08 16.81 0.65
CA PRO A 276 0.39 17.96 -0.19
C PRO A 276 1.83 18.47 -0.05
N VAL A 277 2.53 18.20 1.05
CA VAL A 277 3.93 18.55 1.27
C VAL A 277 4.87 17.53 0.61
N VAL A 278 4.50 16.24 0.65
CA VAL A 278 5.23 15.17 -0.07
C VAL A 278 5.12 15.37 -1.58
N THR A 279 3.92 15.67 -2.07
CA THR A 279 3.63 15.97 -3.49
C THR A 279 4.17 17.34 -3.94
N LYS A 280 4.68 18.16 -3.02
CA LYS A 280 5.15 19.53 -3.27
C LYS A 280 4.05 20.47 -3.76
N ALA A 281 2.77 20.15 -3.52
CA ALA A 281 1.63 21.03 -3.78
C ALA A 281 1.49 22.16 -2.73
N ALA A 282 1.91 21.90 -1.49
CA ALA A 282 1.90 22.85 -0.38
C ALA A 282 3.23 22.85 0.39
N LEU A 283 3.38 23.82 1.29
CA LEU A 283 4.42 23.87 2.32
C LEU A 283 3.82 23.48 3.67
N ALA A 284 4.61 22.81 4.51
CA ALA A 284 4.21 22.58 5.90
C ALA A 284 4.23 23.93 6.63
N LYS A 285 3.16 24.25 7.35
CA LYS A 285 3.10 25.47 8.14
C LYS A 285 4.10 25.38 9.30
N LYS A 286 4.97 26.37 9.42
CA LYS A 286 5.94 26.42 10.52
C LYS A 286 5.21 26.84 11.80
N ILE A 287 5.33 26.04 12.85
CA ILE A 287 4.94 26.47 14.19
C ILE A 287 5.93 27.56 14.60
N ASN A 288 5.43 28.78 14.83
CA ASN A 288 6.25 29.88 15.33
C ASN A 288 6.61 29.61 16.79
N ASP A 289 7.70 28.88 17.01
CA ASP A 289 8.31 28.81 18.33
C ASP A 289 8.88 30.18 18.66
N ALA A 290 8.27 30.84 19.66
CA ALA A 290 8.64 32.17 20.16
C ALA A 290 10.09 32.29 20.70
N ASN A 291 10.93 31.27 20.53
CA ASN A 291 12.32 31.19 20.96
C ASN A 291 13.33 30.86 19.84
N SER A 292 12.92 30.79 18.57
CA SER A 292 13.88 30.56 17.47
C SER A 292 14.44 31.88 16.91
N ASN A 293 15.54 32.35 17.50
CA ASN A 293 16.39 33.40 16.94
C ASN A 293 17.24 32.86 15.78
N GLU A 294 16.62 32.27 14.75
CA GLU A 294 17.32 31.93 13.51
C GLU A 294 16.76 32.73 12.34
N LEU A 295 17.52 33.77 11.99
CA LEU A 295 17.51 34.43 10.68
C LEU A 295 17.87 33.40 9.60
N SER A 296 16.90 32.55 9.23
CA SER A 296 16.96 31.81 7.97
C SER A 296 16.52 32.77 6.85
N PRO A 297 17.31 32.90 5.76
CA PRO A 297 17.02 33.85 4.71
C PRO A 297 15.67 33.52 4.09
N CYS A 298 14.85 34.56 3.90
CA CYS A 298 13.51 34.53 3.34
C CYS A 298 13.34 33.41 2.32
N SER A 299 12.37 32.53 2.56
CA SER A 299 11.93 31.56 1.57
C SER A 299 11.71 32.29 0.25
N GLU A 300 12.29 31.78 -0.83
CA GLU A 300 11.80 32.11 -2.16
C GLU A 300 10.27 31.97 -2.11
N ASN A 301 9.56 33.05 -2.44
CA ASN A 301 8.09 33.07 -2.49
C ASN A 301 7.63 32.05 -3.51
N SER A 302 7.52 30.78 -3.09
CA SER A 302 7.22 29.66 -3.97
C SER A 302 5.78 29.71 -4.49
N GLY A 303 4.97 30.66 -4.01
CA GLY A 303 3.56 30.85 -4.34
C GLY A 303 2.67 29.72 -3.85
N LYS A 304 3.21 28.75 -3.11
CA LYS A 304 2.50 27.57 -2.61
C LYS A 304 1.76 27.90 -1.31
N PRO A 305 0.56 27.33 -1.10
CA PRO A 305 -0.14 27.46 0.17
C PRO A 305 0.65 26.77 1.28
N GLU A 306 0.60 27.34 2.48
CA GLU A 306 1.01 26.66 3.72
C GLU A 306 -0.20 25.91 4.30
N MET A 307 0.01 24.72 4.84
CA MET A 307 -1.04 23.88 5.42
C MET A 307 -0.61 23.29 6.77
N GLU A 308 -1.53 23.30 7.73
CA GLU A 308 -1.43 22.60 9.01
C GLU A 308 -1.60 21.07 8.84
N PRO A 309 -1.09 20.23 9.76
CA PRO A 309 -1.25 18.78 9.70
C PRO A 309 -2.68 18.30 9.40
N SER A 310 -3.69 18.89 10.03
CA SER A 310 -5.08 18.48 9.87
C SER A 310 -5.64 18.85 8.49
N GLU A 311 -5.21 19.99 7.94
CA GLU A 311 -5.54 20.43 6.58
C GLU A 311 -4.88 19.51 5.54
N ARG A 312 -3.64 19.07 5.79
CA ARG A 312 -2.93 18.13 4.93
C ARG A 312 -3.61 16.77 4.89
N HIS A 313 -4.04 16.26 6.04
CA HIS A 313 -4.80 15.01 6.13
C HIS A 313 -6.11 15.09 5.33
N LEU A 314 -6.90 16.17 5.52
CA LEU A 314 -8.13 16.37 4.75
C LEU A 314 -7.86 16.50 3.24
N TYR A 315 -6.81 17.23 2.86
CA TYR A 315 -6.39 17.37 1.46
C TYR A 315 -6.05 16.02 0.84
N ALA A 316 -5.29 15.17 1.54
CA ALA A 316 -4.91 13.85 1.06
C ALA A 316 -6.14 13.00 0.74
N MET A 317 -7.16 12.99 1.62
CA MET A 317 -8.41 12.27 1.37
C MET A 317 -9.15 12.80 0.15
N LYS A 318 -9.22 14.13 -0.02
CA LYS A 318 -9.83 14.75 -1.20
C LYS A 318 -9.05 14.51 -2.48
N GLN A 319 -7.73 14.33 -2.42
CA GLN A 319 -6.95 13.93 -3.58
C GLN A 319 -7.17 12.48 -3.97
N MET A 320 -7.26 11.56 -3.00
CA MET A 320 -7.64 10.17 -3.29
C MET A 320 -9.03 10.11 -3.94
N GLU A 321 -9.99 10.87 -3.41
CA GLU A 321 -11.36 10.99 -3.94
C GLU A 321 -11.35 11.55 -5.38
N ARG A 322 -10.55 12.58 -5.65
CA ARG A 322 -10.36 13.14 -7.00
C ARG A 322 -9.85 12.08 -7.98
N VAL A 323 -8.87 11.27 -7.58
CA VAL A 323 -8.29 10.23 -8.45
C VAL A 323 -9.35 9.20 -8.86
N VAL A 324 -10.20 8.77 -7.92
CA VAL A 324 -11.28 7.83 -8.21
C VAL A 324 -12.32 8.48 -9.15
N TYR A 325 -12.79 9.69 -8.87
CA TYR A 325 -13.76 10.35 -9.74
C TYR A 325 -13.22 10.70 -11.13
N GLU A 326 -11.93 11.04 -11.25
CA GLU A 326 -11.31 11.24 -12.56
C GLU A 326 -11.29 9.95 -13.39
N PHE A 327 -11.10 8.80 -12.74
CA PHE A 327 -11.23 7.50 -13.40
C PHE A 327 -12.67 7.27 -13.86
N GLU A 328 -13.65 7.38 -12.97
CA GLU A 328 -15.08 7.16 -13.28
C GLU A 328 -15.59 8.10 -14.38
N LEU A 329 -15.14 9.36 -14.39
CA LEU A 329 -15.48 10.33 -15.43
C LEU A 329 -14.93 9.94 -16.80
N VAL A 330 -13.74 9.32 -16.85
CA VAL A 330 -13.09 8.90 -18.09
C VAL A 330 -13.65 7.59 -18.62
N THR A 331 -14.05 6.67 -17.72
CA THR A 331 -14.61 5.35 -18.08
C THR A 331 -16.11 5.37 -18.28
N GLU A 332 -16.81 6.37 -17.72
CA GLU A 332 -18.28 6.42 -17.62
C GLU A 332 -18.86 5.26 -16.79
N GLU A 333 -18.06 4.64 -15.93
CA GLU A 333 -18.42 3.49 -15.09
C GLU A 333 -18.00 3.74 -13.64
N GLN A 334 -18.79 3.24 -12.68
CA GLN A 334 -18.40 3.28 -11.27
C GLN A 334 -17.22 2.36 -11.01
N CYS A 335 -16.33 2.80 -10.13
CA CYS A 335 -15.10 2.10 -9.83
C CYS A 335 -15.37 0.85 -9.00
N SER A 336 -14.99 -0.32 -9.51
CA SER A 336 -14.85 -1.55 -8.70
C SER A 336 -13.63 -1.47 -7.76
N ALA A 337 -13.51 -2.41 -6.82
CA ALA A 337 -12.33 -2.50 -5.95
C ALA A 337 -11.02 -2.62 -6.74
N GLN A 338 -11.00 -3.42 -7.81
CA GLN A 338 -9.84 -3.58 -8.70
C GLN A 338 -9.47 -2.28 -9.40
N GLU A 339 -10.46 -1.54 -9.90
CA GLU A 339 -10.24 -0.28 -10.60
C GLU A 339 -9.77 0.80 -9.65
N LEU A 340 -10.28 0.84 -8.41
CA LEU A 340 -9.84 1.75 -7.37
C LEU A 340 -8.36 1.51 -7.05
N CYS A 341 -7.96 0.25 -6.85
CA CYS A 341 -6.56 -0.12 -6.68
C CYS A 341 -5.71 0.35 -7.88
N GLY A 342 -6.18 0.11 -9.10
CA GLY A 342 -5.48 0.48 -10.32
C GLY A 342 -5.30 2.00 -10.47
N ALA A 343 -6.35 2.78 -10.22
CA ALA A 343 -6.35 4.24 -10.34
C ALA A 343 -5.39 4.89 -9.32
N ILE A 344 -5.46 4.46 -8.05
CA ILE A 344 -4.59 4.97 -6.98
C ILE A 344 -3.13 4.60 -7.26
N VAL A 345 -2.84 3.35 -7.62
CA VAL A 345 -1.47 2.91 -7.95
C VAL A 345 -0.92 3.67 -9.17
N GLN A 346 -1.72 3.86 -10.20
CA GLN A 346 -1.31 4.61 -11.38
C GLN A 346 -1.02 6.08 -11.06
N HIS A 347 -1.78 6.68 -10.14
CA HIS A 347 -1.53 8.05 -9.67
C HIS A 347 -0.16 8.16 -9.00
N VAL A 348 0.12 7.33 -8.00
CA VAL A 348 1.40 7.41 -7.26
C VAL A 348 2.60 7.04 -8.13
N LEU A 349 2.44 6.11 -9.08
CA LEU A 349 3.46 5.83 -10.09
C LEU A 349 3.73 7.05 -10.95
N SER A 350 2.69 7.73 -11.43
CA SER A 350 2.85 8.90 -12.29
C SER A 350 3.49 10.08 -11.53
N LEU A 351 3.13 10.26 -10.26
CA LEU A 351 3.70 11.27 -9.37
C LEU A 351 5.21 11.08 -9.15
N THR A 352 5.62 9.85 -8.88
CA THR A 352 7.00 9.50 -8.51
C THR A 352 7.95 9.31 -9.70
N ASP A 353 7.43 9.34 -10.93
CA ASP A 353 8.20 9.15 -12.17
C ASP A 353 9.37 10.12 -12.32
N ALA A 354 9.20 11.39 -11.93
CA ALA A 354 10.27 12.38 -11.98
C ALA A 354 11.44 12.01 -11.06
N LYS A 355 11.16 11.48 -9.86
CA LYS A 355 12.19 11.02 -8.91
C LYS A 355 12.93 9.80 -9.45
N ARG A 356 12.21 8.80 -9.95
CA ARG A 356 12.83 7.64 -10.59
C ARG A 356 13.74 8.06 -11.73
N LYS A 357 13.28 8.90 -12.66
CA LYS A 357 14.09 9.37 -13.80
C LYS A 357 15.42 10.04 -13.42
N ILE A 358 15.47 10.74 -12.28
CA ILE A 358 16.72 11.32 -11.77
C ILE A 358 17.71 10.19 -11.44
N LEU A 359 17.27 9.18 -10.71
CA LEU A 359 18.08 8.05 -10.27
C LEU A 359 18.36 7.04 -11.38
N GLU A 360 17.46 6.89 -12.36
CA GLU A 360 17.62 5.99 -13.51
C GLU A 360 18.54 6.57 -14.60
N ASN A 361 19.11 7.76 -14.39
CA ASN A 361 19.98 8.40 -15.38
C ASN A 361 21.29 7.58 -15.56
N PRO A 362 21.55 6.99 -16.75
CA PRO A 362 22.73 6.15 -16.96
C PRO A 362 24.06 6.91 -16.74
N GLN A 363 24.06 8.24 -16.89
CA GLN A 363 25.24 9.07 -16.68
C GLN A 363 25.76 9.01 -15.24
N LEU A 364 24.89 8.73 -14.27
CA LEU A 364 25.27 8.58 -12.86
C LEU A 364 26.17 7.37 -12.60
N TYR A 365 26.06 6.34 -13.46
CA TYR A 365 26.69 5.02 -13.29
C TYR A 365 27.83 4.76 -14.28
N VAL A 366 28.20 5.76 -15.10
CA VAL A 366 29.34 5.64 -16.00
C VAL A 366 30.59 5.39 -15.15
N ARG A 367 31.35 4.33 -15.50
CA ARG A 367 32.62 3.97 -14.85
C ARG A 367 33.75 4.96 -15.19
N ARG A 368 33.56 6.22 -14.79
CA ARG A 368 34.58 7.26 -14.85
C ARG A 368 35.24 7.35 -13.49
N LYS A 369 36.58 7.46 -13.46
CA LYS A 369 37.29 7.83 -12.23
C LYS A 369 36.94 9.27 -11.89
N LEU A 370 35.98 9.45 -11.00
CA LEU A 370 35.64 10.75 -10.40
C LEU A 370 36.55 11.00 -9.20
N THR A 371 37.04 12.24 -9.09
CA THR A 371 37.67 12.76 -7.87
C THR A 371 36.65 12.82 -6.72
N LEU A 372 37.11 12.91 -5.48
CA LEU A 372 36.23 13.00 -4.31
C LEU A 372 35.27 14.21 -4.42
N LYS A 373 35.79 15.39 -4.79
CA LYS A 373 35.00 16.61 -4.99
C LYS A 373 33.92 16.47 -6.07
N GLU A 374 34.22 15.76 -7.16
CA GLU A 374 33.23 15.51 -8.21
C GLU A 374 32.12 14.56 -7.76
N LYS A 375 32.44 13.56 -6.92
CA LYS A 375 31.43 12.68 -6.32
C LYS A 375 30.53 13.46 -5.37
N GLU A 376 31.10 14.24 -4.46
CA GLU A 376 30.35 15.09 -3.52
C GLU A 376 29.42 16.06 -4.26
N LYS A 377 29.93 16.71 -5.31
CA LYS A 377 29.12 17.61 -6.14
C LYS A 377 27.97 16.86 -6.81
N ARG A 378 28.25 15.70 -7.44
CA ARG A 378 27.22 14.87 -8.09
C ARG A 378 26.16 14.44 -7.10
N ASP A 379 26.56 13.95 -5.93
CA ASP A 379 25.64 13.45 -4.92
C ASP A 379 24.80 14.59 -4.34
N SER A 380 25.38 15.78 -4.14
CA SER A 380 24.65 17.01 -3.79
C SER A 380 23.66 17.43 -4.88
N ASP A 381 24.05 17.38 -6.15
CA ASP A 381 23.17 17.69 -7.29
C ASP A 381 21.98 16.72 -7.36
N ILE A 382 22.20 15.43 -7.11
CA ILE A 382 21.14 14.40 -7.04
C ILE A 382 20.18 14.74 -5.88
N VAL A 383 20.71 14.98 -4.68
CA VAL A 383 19.89 15.32 -3.51
C VAL A 383 19.05 16.57 -3.77
N ASN A 384 19.64 17.61 -4.37
CA ASN A 384 18.94 18.84 -4.72
C ASN A 384 17.83 18.62 -5.76
N GLN A 385 18.04 17.76 -6.76
CA GLN A 385 17.01 17.41 -7.74
C GLN A 385 15.89 16.58 -7.10
N MET A 386 16.25 15.58 -6.29
CA MET A 386 15.31 14.71 -5.58
C MET A 386 14.45 15.49 -4.58
N ALA A 387 15.00 16.49 -3.90
CA ALA A 387 14.26 17.35 -2.97
C ALA A 387 13.18 18.20 -3.65
N LYS A 388 13.40 18.57 -4.93
CA LYS A 388 12.46 19.36 -5.74
C LYS A 388 11.39 18.52 -6.42
N ALA A 389 11.70 17.27 -6.74
CA ALA A 389 10.77 16.35 -7.37
C ALA A 389 9.67 15.89 -6.37
N PRO A 390 8.42 15.70 -6.83
CA PRO A 390 7.32 15.31 -5.97
C PRO A 390 7.31 13.82 -5.62
N GLY A 391 6.63 13.47 -4.54
CA GLY A 391 6.37 12.10 -4.11
C GLY A 391 7.45 11.49 -3.22
N LYS A 392 7.15 10.32 -2.66
CA LYS A 392 8.04 9.45 -1.88
C LYS A 392 8.29 8.17 -2.69
N LEU A 393 9.55 7.75 -2.78
CA LEU A 393 9.88 6.44 -3.33
C LEU A 393 9.79 5.43 -2.20
N ASP A 394 8.91 4.45 -2.35
CA ASP A 394 8.78 3.35 -1.41
C ASP A 394 8.21 2.08 -2.05
N HIS A 395 8.07 1.00 -1.29
CA HIS A 395 7.11 -0.04 -1.66
C HIS A 395 5.68 0.47 -1.43
N ALA A 396 4.78 0.18 -2.37
CA ALA A 396 3.45 0.74 -2.37
C ALA A 396 2.43 -0.36 -2.61
N SER A 397 1.55 -0.53 -1.64
CA SER A 397 0.57 -1.61 -1.62
C SER A 397 -0.82 -1.11 -1.27
N ILE A 398 -1.81 -1.69 -1.94
CA ILE A 398 -3.22 -1.43 -1.71
C ILE A 398 -4.02 -2.72 -1.84
N VAL A 399 -5.01 -2.92 -0.97
CA VAL A 399 -5.98 -4.00 -1.05
C VAL A 399 -7.37 -3.46 -0.78
N ALA A 400 -8.36 -3.88 -1.56
CA ALA A 400 -9.71 -3.31 -1.53
C ALA A 400 -10.80 -4.39 -1.68
N PHE A 401 -11.97 -4.10 -1.11
CA PHE A 401 -13.16 -4.91 -1.17
C PHE A 401 -14.40 -4.01 -1.34
N GLU A 402 -15.19 -4.29 -2.35
CA GLU A 402 -16.51 -3.72 -2.56
C GLU A 402 -17.53 -4.46 -1.69
N VAL A 403 -18.17 -3.74 -0.78
CA VAL A 403 -19.02 -4.30 0.26
C VAL A 403 -20.36 -4.73 -0.30
N GLY A 404 -20.84 -5.91 0.07
CA GLY A 404 -22.17 -6.37 -0.33
C GLY A 404 -22.43 -7.83 -0.03
N ILE A 405 -23.66 -8.27 -0.29
CA ILE A 405 -24.01 -9.70 -0.31
C ILE A 405 -23.79 -10.22 -1.73
N MET A 406 -22.81 -11.08 -1.88
CA MET A 406 -22.46 -11.69 -3.16
C MET A 406 -23.47 -12.78 -3.47
N LYS A 407 -24.07 -12.69 -4.66
CA LYS A 407 -24.80 -13.80 -5.25
C LYS A 407 -23.84 -14.46 -6.23
N ARG A 408 -23.83 -15.80 -6.29
CA ARG A 408 -23.22 -16.46 -7.46
C ARG A 408 -24.02 -15.98 -8.66
N ASP A 409 -23.34 -15.38 -9.62
CA ASP A 409 -23.95 -15.12 -10.91
C ASP A 409 -24.26 -16.50 -11.52
N GLU A 410 -25.54 -16.84 -11.61
CA GLU A 410 -25.99 -18.10 -12.23
C GLU A 410 -25.50 -18.20 -13.69
N GLU A 411 -25.16 -17.07 -14.31
CA GLU A 411 -24.65 -16.95 -15.70
C GLU A 411 -23.20 -17.46 -15.89
N GLU A 412 -22.36 -17.51 -14.85
CA GLU A 412 -20.98 -18.05 -15.01
C GLU A 412 -20.96 -19.58 -15.05
N MET A 413 -22.00 -20.25 -14.53
CA MET A 413 -22.13 -21.70 -14.58
C MET A 413 -22.48 -22.23 -15.99
N GLU A 414 -23.06 -21.40 -16.86
CA GLU A 414 -23.37 -21.78 -18.25
C GLU A 414 -22.14 -21.75 -19.18
N ASN A 415 -21.03 -21.13 -18.76
CA ASN A 415 -19.82 -20.98 -19.56
C ASN A 415 -18.64 -21.86 -19.12
N ILE A 416 -18.86 -22.83 -18.23
CA ILE A 416 -17.84 -23.84 -17.94
C ILE A 416 -17.81 -24.81 -19.14
N PRO A 417 -16.70 -24.93 -19.88
CA PRO A 417 -16.58 -25.98 -20.89
C PRO A 417 -16.60 -27.30 -20.13
N LEU A 418 -17.62 -28.11 -20.36
CA LEU A 418 -17.65 -29.51 -19.95
C LEU A 418 -16.36 -30.16 -20.47
N ILE A 419 -15.44 -30.47 -19.56
CA ILE A 419 -14.34 -31.39 -19.85
C ILE A 419 -15.01 -32.75 -20.05
N GLU A 420 -15.13 -33.15 -21.31
CA GLU A 420 -15.55 -34.51 -21.68
C GLU A 420 -14.62 -35.51 -21.00
N THR A 421 -15.20 -36.21 -20.03
CA THR A 421 -14.61 -37.42 -19.47
C THR A 421 -14.72 -38.49 -20.54
N VAL A 422 -13.59 -38.82 -21.17
CA VAL A 422 -13.51 -39.95 -22.08
C VAL A 422 -13.72 -41.23 -21.27
N GLN A 423 -14.88 -41.85 -21.43
CA GLN A 423 -15.09 -43.27 -21.16
C GLN A 423 -15.73 -43.90 -22.39
N GLU A 424 -15.03 -44.86 -22.97
CA GLU A 424 -15.52 -45.78 -23.99
C GLU A 424 -16.71 -46.60 -23.46
N LEU A 425 -17.76 -46.78 -24.26
CA LEU A 425 -18.21 -48.10 -24.77
C LEU A 425 -19.56 -48.00 -25.53
N ASP A 426 -19.49 -48.43 -26.79
CA ASP A 426 -20.45 -49.15 -27.65
C ASP A 426 -21.97 -48.84 -27.75
N SER A 427 -22.34 -48.61 -29.02
CA SER A 427 -23.49 -49.16 -29.77
C SER A 427 -24.87 -48.48 -29.71
N VAL A 428 -25.32 -47.98 -30.87
CA VAL A 428 -26.44 -48.44 -31.72
C VAL A 428 -26.99 -47.27 -32.57
N SER A 429 -27.32 -47.61 -33.81
CA SER A 429 -27.65 -46.82 -35.00
C SER A 429 -29.07 -46.25 -35.09
N GLU A 430 -29.23 -45.30 -36.03
CA GLU A 430 -30.46 -44.89 -36.76
C GLU A 430 -31.51 -44.09 -35.95
N SER A 431 -32.23 -43.08 -36.44
CA SER A 431 -32.39 -42.43 -37.75
C SER A 431 -33.30 -41.19 -37.58
N ASP A 432 -33.11 -40.19 -38.44
CA ASP A 432 -34.13 -39.34 -39.08
C ASP A 432 -35.00 -38.29 -38.35
N GLU A 433 -35.09 -37.16 -39.08
CA GLU A 433 -36.21 -36.22 -39.25
C GLU A 433 -36.44 -35.02 -38.29
N CYS A 434 -35.93 -33.86 -38.75
CA CYS A 434 -36.64 -32.57 -38.75
C CYS A 434 -37.86 -32.64 -39.69
N PRO A 435 -38.93 -31.80 -39.60
CA PRO A 435 -38.74 -30.33 -39.67
C PRO A 435 -39.82 -29.39 -39.07
N SER A 436 -39.40 -28.13 -38.91
CA SER A 436 -40.18 -26.88 -39.10
C SER A 436 -41.30 -26.59 -38.07
N SER A 437 -41.61 -25.35 -37.71
CA SER A 437 -41.62 -24.13 -38.50
C SER A 437 -41.81 -22.87 -37.63
N SER A 438 -41.23 -21.75 -38.07
CA SER A 438 -41.83 -20.40 -38.10
C SER A 438 -41.96 -19.68 -36.74
N LEU A 439 -41.63 -18.41 -36.49
CA LEU A 439 -41.36 -17.14 -37.19
C LEU A 439 -40.81 -16.21 -36.05
N SER A 440 -40.12 -15.08 -36.18
CA SER A 440 -39.70 -14.20 -37.27
C SER A 440 -38.86 -13.05 -36.67
N MET A 441 -37.88 -12.58 -37.44
CA MET A 441 -37.49 -11.16 -37.60
C MET A 441 -36.89 -10.39 -36.40
N SER A 442 -35.55 -10.34 -36.43
CA SER A 442 -34.61 -9.22 -36.16
C SER A 442 -35.08 -7.79 -36.53
N PRO A 443 -34.30 -6.69 -36.37
CA PRO A 443 -33.02 -6.46 -35.66
C PRO A 443 -32.99 -5.17 -34.80
N THR A 444 -32.03 -4.99 -33.88
CA THR A 444 -31.41 -3.66 -33.72
C THR A 444 -29.93 -3.75 -33.35
N ARG A 445 -29.13 -3.10 -34.21
CA ARG A 445 -27.70 -2.84 -34.08
C ARG A 445 -27.41 -2.04 -32.81
N LYS A 446 -26.46 -2.47 -31.98
CA LYS A 446 -25.75 -1.56 -31.07
C LYS A 446 -24.36 -1.25 -31.62
N LYS A 447 -24.12 0.06 -31.75
CA LYS A 447 -22.94 0.70 -32.30
C LYS A 447 -21.74 0.46 -31.39
N SER A 448 -20.63 0.05 -31.98
CA SER A 448 -19.31 0.14 -31.37
C SER A 448 -18.89 1.61 -31.23
N SER A 449 -18.76 2.11 -30.01
CA SER A 449 -18.01 3.33 -29.73
C SER A 449 -16.69 2.95 -29.05
N ARG A 450 -15.60 3.04 -29.80
CA ARG A 450 -14.24 3.05 -29.25
C ARG A 450 -13.95 4.43 -28.65
N PRO A 451 -13.35 4.51 -27.45
CA PRO A 451 -12.43 5.59 -27.14
C PRO A 451 -11.00 5.17 -27.48
N ARG A 452 -10.27 6.11 -28.08
CA ARG A 452 -8.87 5.98 -28.48
C ARG A 452 -7.96 6.15 -27.27
N LYS A 453 -7.00 5.22 -27.13
CA LYS A 453 -5.62 5.43 -26.64
C LYS A 453 -5.44 6.46 -25.52
N LEU A 454 -5.79 6.10 -24.28
CA LEU A 454 -5.11 6.64 -23.10
C LEU A 454 -4.80 5.58 -22.02
N PHE A 455 -5.51 4.44 -21.99
CA PHE A 455 -5.28 3.37 -21.00
C PHE A 455 -5.11 1.96 -21.60
N ALA A 456 -4.49 1.83 -22.78
CA ALA A 456 -4.09 0.52 -23.31
C ALA A 456 -2.97 -0.18 -22.49
N ARG A 457 -2.47 0.46 -21.42
CA ARG A 457 -1.38 -0.06 -20.58
C ARG A 457 -1.87 -0.83 -19.35
N ILE A 458 -3.17 -0.76 -19.00
CA ILE A 458 -3.73 -1.44 -17.83
C ILE A 458 -4.04 -2.92 -18.13
N LYS A 459 -4.34 -3.29 -19.39
CA LYS A 459 -4.56 -4.71 -19.77
C LYS A 459 -3.29 -5.54 -19.98
N ASN A 460 -2.09 -4.94 -19.99
CA ASN A 460 -0.83 -5.62 -20.31
C ASN A 460 0.24 -5.55 -19.23
N LEU A 461 -0.10 -5.23 -17.98
CA LEU A 461 0.78 -5.52 -16.84
C LEU A 461 0.67 -7.00 -16.46
N SER A 462 1.01 -7.88 -17.40
CA SER A 462 1.54 -9.19 -17.06
C SER A 462 2.98 -8.96 -16.65
N VAL A 463 3.23 -9.06 -15.34
CA VAL A 463 4.59 -9.14 -14.80
C VAL A 463 5.23 -10.36 -15.44
N ASN A 464 6.29 -10.13 -16.21
CA ASN A 464 7.03 -11.18 -16.89
C ASN A 464 7.89 -11.92 -15.85
N THR A 465 7.29 -12.83 -15.09
CA THR A 465 8.00 -13.71 -14.15
C THR A 465 8.54 -14.92 -14.92
N ASN A 466 9.69 -14.76 -15.59
CA ASN A 466 10.46 -15.90 -16.10
C ASN A 466 11.96 -15.58 -16.03
N GLY A 467 12.53 -15.74 -14.84
CA GLY A 467 13.97 -15.83 -14.64
C GLY A 467 14.41 -17.29 -14.67
N HIS A 468 14.48 -17.90 -15.85
CA HIS A 468 15.15 -19.20 -16.02
C HIS A 468 16.63 -18.99 -16.33
N THR A 469 17.46 -19.42 -15.39
CA THR A 469 18.89 -19.66 -15.58
C THR A 469 19.10 -20.77 -16.62
N SER A 470 19.85 -20.49 -17.67
CA SER A 470 20.51 -21.54 -18.44
C SER A 470 21.86 -21.04 -18.95
N SER A 471 22.90 -21.81 -18.61
CA SER A 471 24.24 -21.71 -19.15
C SER A 471 24.26 -22.20 -20.60
N SER A 472 25.00 -21.54 -21.49
CA SER A 472 25.99 -22.17 -22.39
C SER A 472 26.57 -21.18 -23.41
N HIS A 473 27.68 -21.62 -23.99
CA HIS A 473 28.74 -20.90 -24.71
C HIS A 473 28.38 -20.30 -26.09
N VAL A 474 29.03 -19.15 -26.36
CA VAL A 474 29.78 -18.76 -27.59
C VAL A 474 29.05 -18.82 -28.95
N THR A 475 28.80 -17.64 -29.55
CA THR A 475 29.46 -17.16 -30.80
C THR A 475 28.88 -15.80 -31.21
N SER A 476 29.73 -14.90 -31.70
CA SER A 476 29.36 -13.62 -32.33
C SER A 476 29.01 -13.85 -33.81
N PRO A 477 28.21 -12.97 -34.46
CA PRO A 477 28.84 -11.88 -35.20
C PRO A 477 28.05 -10.55 -35.31
N LYS A 478 28.82 -9.57 -35.80
CA LYS A 478 28.60 -8.16 -36.14
C LYS A 478 27.32 -7.82 -36.94
N SER A 479 26.68 -6.69 -36.59
CA SER A 479 26.21 -5.67 -37.55
C SER A 479 25.77 -4.37 -36.85
N ALA A 480 26.15 -3.22 -37.45
CA ALA A 480 26.06 -1.86 -36.95
C ALA A 480 24.63 -1.25 -36.92
N PRO A 481 24.38 -0.18 -36.13
CA PRO A 481 23.04 0.38 -35.95
C PRO A 481 22.68 1.48 -36.96
N LEU A 482 21.47 1.39 -37.51
CA LEU A 482 20.81 2.46 -38.28
C LEU A 482 20.17 3.47 -37.32
N SER A 483 20.52 4.74 -37.47
CA SER A 483 20.02 5.88 -36.71
C SER A 483 18.79 6.51 -37.40
N PRO A 484 17.73 6.92 -36.67
CA PRO A 484 16.65 7.69 -37.27
C PRO A 484 16.95 9.20 -37.27
N LYS A 485 16.47 9.82 -38.34
CA LYS A 485 16.76 11.18 -38.80
C LYS A 485 16.16 12.27 -37.90
N LYS A 486 16.98 13.32 -37.69
CA LYS A 486 16.59 14.63 -37.15
C LYS A 486 15.58 15.31 -38.08
N PHE A 487 14.48 15.83 -37.53
CA PHE A 487 13.69 16.90 -38.16
C PHE A 487 14.06 18.23 -37.51
N SER A 488 14.62 19.13 -38.32
CA SER A 488 14.98 20.50 -37.97
C SER A 488 13.94 21.47 -38.50
N PHE A 489 13.46 22.39 -37.66
CA PHE A 489 12.85 23.64 -38.10
C PHE A 489 13.70 24.83 -37.61
N LYS A 490 14.36 25.51 -38.55
CA LYS A 490 14.74 26.94 -38.50
C LYS A 490 13.57 27.69 -39.16
N ARG A 491 13.13 28.90 -38.82
CA ARG A 491 13.76 30.21 -38.51
C ARG A 491 12.58 31.09 -37.99
N SER A 492 12.74 32.17 -37.23
CA SER A 492 13.20 33.49 -37.72
C SER A 492 13.54 34.48 -36.59
N ARG A 493 14.37 35.46 -36.94
CA ARG A 493 15.06 36.49 -36.14
C ARG A 493 14.22 37.72 -35.78
N SER A 494 14.56 38.35 -34.65
CA SER A 494 14.88 39.80 -34.44
C SER A 494 14.88 40.07 -32.92
N LYS A 495 15.65 40.94 -32.25
CA LYS A 495 16.60 42.02 -32.59
C LYS A 495 17.45 42.30 -31.33
N THR A 496 18.68 42.75 -31.57
CA THR A 496 19.73 43.41 -30.75
C THR A 496 19.39 44.15 -29.45
N ALA A 497 20.28 44.03 -28.44
CA ALA A 497 20.78 45.14 -27.62
C ALA A 497 22.19 44.81 -27.04
N GLU A 498 23.05 45.84 -26.99
CA GLU A 498 24.49 45.87 -26.69
C GLU A 498 24.83 45.69 -25.20
N ALA A 499 25.90 44.95 -24.90
CA ALA A 499 27.19 45.40 -24.33
C ALA A 499 27.23 45.68 -22.81
N MET A 500 28.16 45.00 -22.12
CA MET A 500 29.21 45.54 -21.23
C MET A 500 29.62 44.50 -20.18
N SER A 501 30.85 44.03 -20.32
CA SER A 501 31.62 43.32 -19.30
C SER A 501 32.10 44.29 -18.21
N PRO A 502 32.18 43.83 -16.95
CA PRO A 502 33.36 44.17 -16.15
C PRO A 502 33.94 42.99 -15.35
N THR A 503 35.26 42.85 -15.50
CA THR A 503 36.29 42.63 -14.46
C THR A 503 36.01 41.70 -13.26
N SER A 504 36.84 40.65 -13.22
CA SER A 504 37.23 39.84 -12.07
C SER A 504 37.80 40.67 -10.91
N PRO A 505 37.50 40.31 -9.65
CA PRO A 505 38.35 40.64 -8.50
C PRO A 505 39.29 39.48 -8.13
N GLU A 506 40.51 39.84 -7.77
CA GLU A 506 41.59 38.99 -7.25
C GLU A 506 41.25 38.34 -5.90
N PRO A 507 41.93 37.22 -5.54
CA PRO A 507 41.60 36.42 -4.37
C PRO A 507 42.11 37.06 -3.06
N VAL A 508 41.21 37.23 -2.10
CA VAL A 508 41.54 37.59 -0.71
C VAL A 508 41.97 36.33 0.06
N SER A 509 43.14 36.43 0.68
CA SER A 509 43.78 35.40 1.51
C SER A 509 42.91 34.97 2.70
N PRO A 510 42.89 33.67 3.07
CA PRO A 510 42.16 33.20 4.24
C PRO A 510 42.89 33.56 5.56
N PRO A 511 42.18 33.90 6.64
CA PRO A 511 42.77 34.11 7.95
C PRO A 511 43.19 32.77 8.59
N GLU A 512 44.26 32.84 9.37
CA GLU A 512 44.99 31.74 10.00
C GLU A 512 44.14 30.94 11.01
N ILE A 513 44.35 29.62 10.98
CA ILE A 513 43.81 28.63 11.92
C ILE A 513 44.79 28.48 13.09
N PRO A 514 44.37 28.66 14.36
CA PRO A 514 45.15 28.17 15.50
C PRO A 514 44.82 26.70 15.78
N SER A 515 45.87 25.88 15.82
CA SER A 515 45.88 24.45 16.18
C SER A 515 45.51 24.21 17.65
N PRO A 516 45.09 22.99 18.04
CA PRO A 516 44.30 22.72 19.23
C PRO A 516 45.14 22.57 20.50
N SER A 517 44.67 23.15 21.61
CA SER A 517 45.19 22.86 22.94
C SER A 517 44.38 21.75 23.63
N SER A 518 45.15 20.83 24.19
CA SER A 518 44.77 19.64 24.94
C SER A 518 44.05 19.95 26.26
N PHE A 519 42.87 19.36 26.50
CA PHE A 519 42.36 19.12 27.85
C PHE A 519 41.57 17.80 27.92
N SER A 520 42.00 16.94 28.83
CA SER A 520 41.44 15.63 29.20
C SER A 520 40.37 15.79 30.31
N PRO A 521 39.56 14.75 30.60
CA PRO A 521 38.16 14.91 31.03
C PRO A 521 37.96 14.87 32.54
N SER A 522 36.93 15.57 33.03
CA SER A 522 36.39 15.38 34.38
C SER A 522 34.87 15.57 34.42
N ASN A 523 34.16 14.43 34.38
CA ASN A 523 33.03 14.03 35.24
C ASN A 523 31.68 14.82 35.26
N PRO A 524 30.58 14.16 35.66
CA PRO A 524 29.36 14.09 34.85
C PRO A 524 28.15 14.86 35.41
N PHE A 525 27.17 15.06 34.53
CA PHE A 525 25.88 15.67 34.81
C PHE A 525 25.03 14.87 35.82
N PRO A 526 24.12 15.53 36.58
CA PRO A 526 23.39 14.91 37.67
C PRO A 526 22.11 14.20 37.19
N VAL A 527 21.87 13.03 37.78
CA VAL A 527 20.65 12.21 37.70
C VAL A 527 19.54 12.84 38.57
N PRO A 528 18.29 12.97 38.10
CA PRO A 528 17.16 13.37 38.95
C PRO A 528 16.69 12.22 39.85
N ALA A 529 16.56 12.49 41.15
CA ALA A 529 16.11 11.55 42.18
C ALA A 529 14.60 11.23 42.11
N PRO A 530 14.17 10.03 42.56
CA PRO A 530 12.77 9.60 42.51
C PRO A 530 11.92 10.22 43.63
N ARG A 531 10.73 10.72 43.29
CA ARG A 531 9.75 11.24 44.25
C ARG A 531 9.15 10.10 45.10
N ARG A 532 9.33 10.23 46.41
CA ARG A 532 8.75 9.36 47.45
C ARG A 532 7.22 9.48 47.49
N LYS A 533 6.57 8.31 47.58
CA LYS A 533 5.16 8.12 47.96
C LYS A 533 4.97 8.57 49.42
N HIS A 534 4.07 9.53 49.65
CA HIS A 534 3.49 9.74 50.99
C HIS A 534 2.18 8.96 51.09
N ARG A 535 2.20 8.00 52.01
CA ARG A 535 1.05 7.24 52.50
C ARG A 535 0.67 7.90 53.81
N GLN A 536 -0.54 8.42 53.94
CA GLN A 536 -1.13 8.71 55.24
C GLN A 536 -2.61 8.33 55.23
N CYS A 537 -2.99 7.70 56.33
CA CYS A 537 -4.19 6.90 56.51
C CYS A 537 -5.23 7.68 57.34
N SER A 538 -6.50 7.30 57.14
CA SER A 538 -7.64 7.32 58.08
C SER A 538 -8.21 8.65 58.61
N ARG A 539 -9.48 8.92 58.26
CA ARG A 539 -10.69 8.87 59.13
C ARG A 539 -11.87 9.51 58.39
N GLU A 540 -12.90 8.75 58.06
CA GLU A 540 -14.20 8.65 58.79
C GLU A 540 -15.07 9.92 58.79
N SER A 541 -16.30 9.71 58.30
CA SER A 541 -17.60 10.19 58.79
C SER A 541 -18.32 11.34 58.04
N SER A 542 -19.54 11.00 57.60
CA SER A 542 -20.78 11.81 57.51
C SER A 542 -20.77 13.01 56.55
N VAL A 543 -21.64 13.12 55.54
CA VAL A 543 -23.12 13.10 55.48
C VAL A 543 -23.51 12.84 54.03
#